data_AF-A0A8S2VBI6-F1
#
_entry.id   AF-A0A8S2VBI6-F1
#
_cell.length_a   1.000
_cell.length_b   1.000
_cell.length_c   1.000
_cell.angle_alpha   90.00
_cell.angle_beta   90.00
_cell.angle_gamma   90.00
#
_symmetry.space_group_name_H-M   'P 1'
#
loop_
_entity.id
_entity.type
_entity.pdbx_description
1 polymer ?
#
loop_
_entity_poly.entity_id
_entity_poly.type
_entity_poly.pdbx_seq_one_letter_code
_entity_poly.pdbx_strand_id
1 'polypeptide(L)'
;MPDEIEIQNSGTNNVVKTEPVVVVVQKHRLSSIMPIIVFSYIGVLIRVGLNFLGNIQAPLSAAFWSNFVGCFIMGFVVEQKVHIQKHFPQLYVGLTTGLCGSITTFSGLMYNSCVALFGPSSHATYPISNYLAVMISVLSSSFIGFIIGRHISVFILSPLSLLLLSNAISKVQYLNER
;
A
#
# COMPACT_ATOMS: atom_id res chain seq x y z
N MET A 1 29.46 49.20 28.36
CA MET A 1 28.73 50.00 27.34
C MET A 1 28.47 49.10 26.16
N PRO A 2 27.28 49.20 25.58
CA PRO A 2 26.22 48.19 25.64
C PRO A 2 25.98 47.65 24.20
N ASP A 3 25.14 46.65 23.95
CA ASP A 3 23.72 46.88 23.75
C ASP A 3 22.87 45.64 24.05
N GLU A 4 21.99 45.89 25.00
CA GLU A 4 20.76 45.20 25.35
C GLU A 4 19.71 45.52 24.28
N ILE A 5 19.10 44.49 23.67
CA ILE A 5 17.70 44.57 23.23
C ILE A 5 17.01 43.26 23.63
N GLU A 6 16.45 43.32 24.82
CA GLU A 6 15.31 42.52 25.24
C GLU A 6 14.05 43.11 24.59
N ILE A 7 13.33 42.30 23.79
CA ILE A 7 11.89 42.50 23.58
C ILE A 7 11.21 41.17 23.92
N GLN A 8 10.71 41.11 25.15
CA GLN A 8 9.61 40.24 25.54
C GLN A 8 8.35 40.63 24.75
N ASN A 9 7.62 39.67 24.19
CA ASN A 9 6.18 39.65 24.43
C ASN A 9 5.55 38.27 24.18
N SER A 10 5.10 37.69 25.30
CA SER A 10 3.83 37.02 25.54
C SER A 10 3.15 36.22 24.43
N GLY A 11 2.90 34.95 24.73
CA GLY A 11 1.86 34.18 24.05
C GLY A 11 1.95 32.68 24.26
N THR A 12 1.67 32.24 25.47
CA THR A 12 1.13 30.93 25.88
C THR A 12 0.77 29.97 24.72
N ASN A 13 1.31 28.74 24.72
CA ASN A 13 0.53 27.50 24.59
C ASN A 13 1.44 26.25 24.70
N ASN A 14 1.40 25.65 25.89
CA ASN A 14 1.33 24.21 26.15
C ASN A 14 2.22 23.27 25.33
N VAL A 15 3.29 22.81 26.00
CA VAL A 15 3.79 21.42 26.02
C VAL A 15 3.12 20.47 25.02
N VAL A 16 3.70 20.33 23.84
CA VAL A 16 3.75 19.03 23.17
C VAL A 16 5.19 18.59 23.28
N LYS A 17 5.46 17.84 24.35
CA LYS A 17 6.68 17.08 24.53
C LYS A 17 6.67 16.04 23.40
N THR A 18 7.34 16.34 22.29
CA THR A 18 7.57 15.38 21.22
C THR A 18 8.40 14.26 21.83
N GLU A 19 7.73 13.22 22.33
CA GLU A 19 8.40 11.98 22.66
C GLU A 19 9.18 11.57 21.41
N PRO A 20 10.52 11.45 21.49
CA PRO A 20 11.25 10.88 20.38
C PRO A 20 10.67 9.49 20.20
N VAL A 21 10.08 9.21 19.03
CA VAL A 21 9.70 7.86 18.65
C VAL A 21 11.00 7.06 18.67
N VAL A 22 11.28 6.43 19.81
CA VAL A 22 12.43 5.58 20.04
C VAL A 22 12.24 4.38 19.14
N VAL A 23 12.74 4.49 17.91
CA VAL A 23 12.86 3.38 16.99
C VAL A 23 13.96 2.48 17.58
N VAL A 24 13.54 1.54 18.44
CA VAL A 24 14.44 0.55 19.03
C VAL A 24 14.92 -0.37 17.90
N VAL A 25 16.02 0.00 17.26
CA VAL A 25 16.74 -0.84 16.31
C VAL A 25 17.85 -1.55 17.09
N GLN A 26 18.00 -2.87 16.86
CA GLN A 26 19.26 -3.65 16.92
C GLN A 26 19.18 -5.00 17.67
N LYS A 27 18.36 -5.95 17.20
CA LYS A 27 18.70 -7.39 17.21
C LYS A 27 17.80 -8.24 16.31
N HIS A 28 16.55 -7.80 16.12
CA HIS A 28 15.50 -8.50 15.36
C HIS A 28 15.50 -8.24 13.83
N ARG A 29 16.40 -7.38 13.32
CA ARG A 29 16.40 -6.88 11.93
C ARG A 29 16.56 -7.95 10.85
N LEU A 30 17.30 -9.02 11.14
CA LEU A 30 17.52 -10.15 10.23
C LEU A 30 16.30 -11.06 10.12
N SER A 31 15.56 -11.25 11.22
CA SER A 31 14.35 -12.09 11.22
C SER A 31 13.24 -11.51 10.34
N SER A 32 13.21 -10.19 10.15
CA SER A 32 12.26 -9.52 9.26
C SER A 32 12.62 -9.62 7.77
N ILE A 33 13.87 -9.95 7.42
CA ILE A 33 14.32 -10.01 6.02
C ILE A 33 13.86 -11.30 5.35
N MET A 34 13.85 -12.42 6.08
CA MET A 34 13.43 -13.72 5.56
C MET A 34 12.02 -13.70 4.94
N PRO A 35 10.97 -13.16 5.60
CA PRO A 35 9.65 -13.09 4.98
C PRO A 35 9.64 -12.20 3.74
N ILE A 36 10.37 -11.07 3.72
CA ILE A 36 10.42 -10.17 2.56
C ILE A 36 10.93 -10.91 1.31
N ILE A 37 11.99 -11.70 1.46
CA ILE A 37 12.59 -12.46 0.35
C ILE A 37 11.59 -13.50 -0.18
N VAL A 38 11.00 -14.33 0.69
CA VAL A 38 10.04 -15.37 0.29
C VAL A 38 8.82 -14.76 -0.41
N PHE A 39 8.27 -13.69 0.15
CA PHE A 39 7.14 -12.98 -0.44
C PHE A 39 7.48 -12.27 -1.75
N SER A 40 8.73 -11.80 -1.91
CA SER A 40 9.20 -11.23 -3.17
C SER A 40 9.26 -12.28 -4.28
N TYR A 41 9.77 -13.48 -4.01
CA TYR A 41 9.74 -14.60 -4.97
C TYR A 41 8.32 -14.96 -5.40
N ILE A 42 7.39 -15.05 -4.45
CA ILE A 42 5.97 -15.31 -4.74
C ILE A 42 5.38 -14.18 -5.60
N GLY A 43 5.73 -12.93 -5.29
CA GLY A 43 5.26 -11.77 -6.06
C GLY A 43 5.75 -11.79 -7.50
N VAL A 44 7.01 -12.17 -7.74
CA VAL A 44 7.55 -12.37 -9.08
C VAL A 44 6.83 -13.52 -9.81
N LEU A 45 6.54 -14.63 -9.12
CA LEU A 45 5.78 -15.74 -9.70
C LEU A 45 4.38 -15.31 -10.16
N ILE A 46 3.65 -14.58 -9.31
CA ILE A 46 2.32 -14.04 -9.65
C ILE A 46 2.43 -13.15 -10.88
N ARG A 47 3.43 -12.29 -10.94
CA ARG A 47 3.64 -11.38 -12.06
C ARG A 47 3.95 -12.13 -13.36
N VAL A 48 4.78 -13.16 -13.34
CA VAL A 48 5.05 -14.02 -14.51
C VAL A 48 3.80 -14.80 -14.91
N GLY A 49 3.04 -15.32 -13.94
CA GLY A 49 1.77 -16.01 -14.18
C GLY A 49 0.73 -15.10 -14.84
N LEU A 50 0.62 -13.85 -14.38
CA LEU A 50 -0.25 -12.84 -15.00
C LEU A 50 0.24 -12.43 -16.39
N ASN A 51 1.55 -12.39 -16.62
CA ASN A 51 2.12 -12.15 -17.94
C ASN A 51 1.77 -13.26 -18.93
N PHE A 52 1.71 -14.51 -18.45
CA PHE A 52 1.24 -15.64 -19.26
C PHE A 52 -0.27 -15.56 -19.53
N LEU A 53 -1.08 -15.19 -18.53
CA LEU A 53 -2.54 -15.04 -18.68
C LEU A 53 -2.91 -13.87 -19.61
N GLY A 54 -2.14 -12.79 -19.61
CA GLY A 54 -2.35 -11.62 -20.47
C GLY A 54 -1.99 -11.83 -21.94
N ASN A 55 -1.29 -12.92 -22.28
CA ASN A 55 -0.85 -13.21 -23.65
C ASN A 55 -1.95 -13.85 -24.53
N ILE A 56 -3.14 -14.06 -23.98
CA ILE A 56 -4.31 -14.56 -24.72
C ILE A 56 -4.98 -13.38 -25.44
N GLN A 57 -4.41 -12.94 -26.58
CA GLN A 57 -4.99 -11.98 -27.54
C GLN A 57 -5.73 -10.74 -26.96
N ALA A 58 -5.38 -10.27 -25.76
CA ALA A 58 -6.00 -9.09 -25.15
C ALA A 58 -5.08 -7.87 -25.32
N PRO A 59 -5.59 -6.71 -25.77
CA PRO A 59 -4.80 -5.48 -25.91
C PRO A 59 -4.37 -4.85 -24.57
N LEU A 60 -4.68 -5.49 -23.45
CA LEU A 60 -4.33 -5.04 -22.11
C LEU A 60 -2.95 -5.60 -21.74
N SER A 61 -1.95 -4.72 -21.72
CA SER A 61 -0.58 -5.04 -21.29
C SER A 61 -0.59 -5.81 -19.97
N ALA A 62 0.23 -6.87 -19.87
CA ALA A 62 0.38 -7.66 -18.63
C ALA A 62 0.65 -6.83 -17.37
N ALA A 63 1.23 -5.64 -17.53
CA ALA A 63 1.45 -4.66 -16.47
C ALA A 63 0.15 -4.14 -15.82
N PHE A 64 -0.98 -4.13 -16.54
CA PHE A 64 -2.29 -3.74 -16.00
C PHE A 64 -2.70 -4.70 -14.88
N TRP A 65 -2.74 -6.00 -15.18
CA TRP A 65 -3.17 -7.02 -14.24
C TRP A 65 -2.24 -7.11 -13.04
N SER A 66 -0.93 -7.00 -13.25
CA SER A 66 0.03 -7.09 -12.15
C SER A 66 -0.10 -5.90 -11.19
N ASN A 67 -0.23 -4.68 -11.72
CA ASN A 67 -0.44 -3.50 -10.88
C ASN A 67 -1.79 -3.54 -10.15
N PHE A 68 -2.86 -3.97 -10.83
CA PHE A 68 -4.18 -4.15 -10.21
C PHE A 68 -4.13 -5.11 -9.02
N VAL A 69 -3.57 -6.31 -9.20
CA VAL A 69 -3.49 -7.33 -8.14
C VAL A 69 -2.63 -6.86 -6.98
N GLY A 70 -1.49 -6.22 -7.25
CA GLY A 70 -0.64 -5.66 -6.21
C GLY A 70 -1.34 -4.58 -5.38
N CYS A 71 -1.99 -3.61 -6.03
CA CYS A 71 -2.75 -2.57 -5.35
C CYS A 71 -3.98 -3.10 -4.60
N PHE A 72 -4.63 -4.15 -5.13
CA PHE A 72 -5.72 -4.85 -4.44
C PHE A 72 -5.25 -5.49 -3.13
N ILE A 73 -4.15 -6.25 -3.17
CA ILE A 73 -3.56 -6.88 -1.98
C ILE A 73 -3.11 -5.81 -0.98
N MET A 74 -2.49 -4.73 -1.45
CA MET A 74 -2.08 -3.62 -0.60
C MET A 74 -3.28 -2.95 0.10
N GLY A 75 -4.38 -2.69 -0.63
CA GLY A 75 -5.61 -2.13 -0.07
C GLY A 75 -6.21 -3.02 1.02
N PHE A 76 -6.19 -4.33 0.82
CA PHE A 76 -6.66 -5.31 1.81
C PHE A 76 -5.79 -5.32 3.08
N VAL A 77 -4.47 -5.31 2.92
CA VAL A 77 -3.51 -5.38 4.03
C VAL A 77 -3.49 -4.08 4.86
N VAL A 78 -3.66 -2.92 4.23
CA VAL A 78 -3.68 -1.61 4.92
C VAL A 78 -4.84 -1.51 5.92
N GLU A 79 -6.02 -2.02 5.57
CA GLU A 79 -7.17 -2.01 6.47
C GLU A 79 -6.97 -2.99 7.65
N GLN A 80 -6.34 -4.14 7.38
CA GLN A 80 -6.05 -5.14 8.41
C GLN A 80 -4.78 -4.86 9.21
N LYS A 81 -4.16 -3.67 9.07
CA LYS A 81 -2.89 -3.33 9.72
C LYS A 81 -2.90 -3.60 11.22
N VAL A 82 -3.98 -3.25 11.92
CA VAL A 82 -4.07 -3.36 13.39
C VAL A 82 -4.07 -4.81 13.83
N HIS A 83 -4.78 -5.68 13.10
CA HIS A 83 -4.85 -7.10 13.41
C HIS A 83 -3.53 -7.81 13.08
N ILE A 84 -2.97 -7.53 11.90
CA ILE A 84 -1.74 -8.16 11.43
C ILE A 84 -0.54 -7.68 12.24
N GLN A 85 -0.42 -6.40 12.57
CA GLN A 85 0.71 -5.89 13.37
C GLN A 85 0.70 -6.45 14.80
N LYS A 86 -0.49 -6.71 15.37
CA LYS A 86 -0.60 -7.29 16.71
C LYS A 86 -0.16 -8.75 16.77
N HIS A 87 -0.42 -9.51 15.70
CA HIS A 87 -0.10 -10.94 15.67
C HIS A 87 1.26 -11.24 15.03
N PHE A 88 1.57 -10.61 13.89
CA PHE A 88 2.78 -10.83 13.10
C PHE A 88 3.30 -9.55 12.43
N PRO A 89 4.08 -8.70 13.13
CA PRO A 89 4.57 -7.43 12.59
C PRO A 89 5.54 -7.60 11.41
N GLN A 90 6.32 -8.69 11.37
CA GLN A 90 7.27 -8.96 10.29
C GLN A 90 6.59 -9.39 8.99
N LEU A 91 5.44 -10.09 9.11
CA LEU A 91 4.67 -10.57 7.97
C LEU A 91 4.01 -9.39 7.22
N TYR A 92 3.54 -8.38 7.97
CA TYR A 92 2.98 -7.16 7.40
C TYR A 92 3.99 -6.45 6.48
N VAL A 93 5.23 -6.31 6.94
CA VAL A 93 6.30 -5.71 6.14
C VAL A 93 6.58 -6.57 4.91
N GLY A 94 6.71 -7.89 5.06
CA GLY A 94 6.93 -8.80 3.93
C GLY A 94 5.84 -8.76 2.85
N LEU A 95 4.56 -8.66 3.24
CA LEU A 95 3.43 -8.55 2.31
C LEU A 95 3.38 -7.21 1.59
N THR A 96 3.61 -6.10 2.31
CA THR A 96 3.51 -4.76 1.73
C THR A 96 4.75 -4.38 0.93
N THR A 97 5.96 -4.69 1.41
CA THR A 97 7.20 -4.29 0.73
C THR A 97 7.77 -5.38 -0.17
N GLY A 98 7.67 -6.65 0.23
CA GLY A 98 8.16 -7.79 -0.56
C GLY A 98 7.17 -8.18 -1.66
N LEU A 99 5.98 -8.66 -1.27
CA LEU A 99 4.99 -9.20 -2.21
C LEU A 99 4.45 -8.10 -3.13
N CYS A 100 3.80 -7.06 -2.58
CA CYS A 100 3.22 -5.99 -3.39
C CYS A 100 4.28 -5.24 -4.21
N GLY A 101 5.46 -4.99 -3.65
CA GLY A 101 6.56 -4.34 -4.37
C GLY A 101 7.07 -5.14 -5.57
N SER A 102 7.05 -6.48 -5.51
CA SER A 102 7.52 -7.34 -6.59
C SER A 102 6.44 -7.65 -7.64
N ILE A 103 5.17 -7.71 -7.22
CA ILE A 103 4.01 -7.86 -8.12
C ILE A 103 3.83 -6.61 -8.98
N THR A 104 3.85 -5.42 -8.34
CA THR A 104 3.66 -4.14 -9.05
C THR A 104 4.90 -3.76 -9.85
N THR A 105 4.71 -2.97 -10.90
CA THR A 105 5.83 -2.52 -11.73
C THR A 105 5.65 -1.14 -12.30
N PHE A 106 6.57 -0.26 -11.93
CA PHE A 106 6.72 1.04 -12.54
C PHE A 106 7.55 0.98 -13.83
N SER A 107 8.62 0.18 -13.87
CA SER A 107 9.46 0.04 -15.06
C SER A 107 8.71 -0.55 -16.26
N GLY A 108 7.84 -1.55 -16.03
CA GLY A 108 6.99 -2.11 -17.07
C GLY A 108 5.95 -1.11 -17.58
N LEU A 109 5.40 -0.27 -16.70
CA LEU A 109 4.53 0.84 -17.11
C LEU A 109 5.27 1.82 -18.04
N MET A 110 6.46 2.27 -17.64
CA MET A 110 7.28 3.18 -18.45
C MET A 110 7.67 2.59 -19.80
N TYR A 111 8.00 1.30 -19.85
CA TYR A 111 8.30 0.61 -21.10
C TYR A 111 7.09 0.62 -22.05
N ASN A 112 5.91 0.24 -21.57
CA ASN A 112 4.70 0.24 -22.39
C ASN A 112 4.32 1.66 -22.84
N SER A 113 4.52 2.67 -21.99
CA SER A 113 4.30 4.07 -22.35
C SER A 113 5.30 4.57 -23.40
N CYS A 114 6.57 4.18 -23.30
CA CYS A 114 7.60 4.51 -24.30
C CYS A 114 7.29 3.86 -25.66
N VAL A 115 6.91 2.57 -25.66
CA VAL A 115 6.49 1.86 -26.87
C VAL A 115 5.20 2.46 -27.45
N ALA A 116 4.26 2.91 -26.62
CA ALA A 116 3.05 3.59 -27.08
C ALA A 116 3.35 4.94 -27.77
N LEU A 117 4.43 5.62 -27.36
CA LEU A 117 4.84 6.92 -27.89
C LEU A 117 5.72 6.79 -29.14
N PHE A 118 6.74 5.93 -29.10
CA PHE A 118 7.79 5.81 -30.15
C PHE A 118 7.74 4.51 -30.94
N GLY A 119 6.89 3.55 -30.58
CA GLY A 119 6.86 2.22 -31.18
C GLY A 119 6.29 2.18 -32.60
N PRO A 120 6.49 1.08 -33.34
CA PRO A 120 6.05 0.94 -34.74
C PRO A 120 4.52 0.94 -34.92
N SER A 121 3.74 0.68 -33.86
CA SER A 121 2.27 0.84 -33.88
C SER A 121 1.80 2.30 -33.76
N SER A 122 2.74 3.24 -33.60
CA SER A 122 2.50 4.69 -33.47
C SER A 122 2.12 5.36 -34.80
N HIS A 123 2.06 4.61 -35.91
CA HIS A 123 1.51 5.08 -37.19
C HIS A 123 -0.01 5.32 -37.16
N ALA A 124 -0.70 5.00 -36.06
CA ALA A 124 -2.11 5.32 -35.85
C ALA A 124 -2.27 6.75 -35.28
N THR A 125 -2.10 7.77 -36.13
CA THR A 125 -2.68 9.13 -36.09
C THR A 125 -2.50 10.03 -34.83
N TYR A 126 -2.29 9.53 -33.61
CA TYR A 126 -2.16 10.30 -32.36
C TYR A 126 -1.25 9.61 -31.31
N PRO A 127 0.08 9.74 -31.41
CA PRO A 127 1.04 9.08 -30.48
C PRO A 127 0.85 9.49 -29.02
N ILE A 128 0.50 10.76 -28.80
CA ILE A 128 0.32 11.33 -27.46
C ILE A 128 -0.93 10.77 -26.78
N SER A 129 -2.02 10.54 -27.52
CA SER A 129 -3.25 10.00 -26.93
C SER A 129 -3.07 8.56 -26.48
N ASN A 130 -2.30 7.76 -27.24
CA ASN A 130 -2.00 6.38 -26.89
C ASN A 130 -1.14 6.29 -25.60
N TYR A 131 -0.11 7.16 -25.49
CA TYR A 131 0.67 7.30 -24.26
C TYR A 131 -0.22 7.64 -23.05
N LEU A 132 -1.09 8.64 -23.19
CA LEU A 132 -2.01 9.04 -22.10
C LEU A 132 -2.98 7.93 -21.73
N ALA A 133 -3.50 7.18 -22.72
CA ALA A 133 -4.42 6.07 -22.48
C ALA A 133 -3.75 4.95 -21.64
N VAL A 134 -2.49 4.60 -21.92
CA VAL A 134 -1.74 3.59 -21.14
C VAL A 134 -1.51 4.07 -19.70
N MET A 135 -1.14 5.34 -19.51
CA MET A 135 -0.89 5.90 -18.18
C MET A 135 -2.17 6.00 -17.35
N ILE A 136 -3.25 6.51 -17.95
CA ILE A 136 -4.55 6.66 -17.28
C ILE A 136 -5.13 5.29 -16.92
N SER A 137 -5.13 4.34 -17.85
CA SER A 137 -5.71 3.00 -17.60
C SER A 137 -5.03 2.27 -16.44
N VAL A 138 -3.70 2.31 -16.36
CA VAL A 138 -2.96 1.66 -15.26
C VAL A 138 -3.18 2.40 -13.95
N LEU A 139 -3.11 3.73 -13.92
CA LEU A 139 -3.37 4.50 -12.70
C LEU A 139 -4.80 4.28 -12.18
N SER A 140 -5.79 4.35 -13.06
CA SER A 140 -7.19 4.08 -12.71
C SER A 140 -7.35 2.66 -12.18
N SER A 141 -6.74 1.66 -12.81
CA SER A 141 -6.78 0.28 -12.31
C SER A 141 -6.17 0.14 -10.92
N SER A 142 -5.07 0.83 -10.63
CA SER A 142 -4.45 0.84 -9.30
C SER A 142 -5.38 1.45 -8.24
N PHE A 143 -6.05 2.57 -8.55
CA PHE A 143 -7.03 3.18 -7.65
C PHE A 143 -8.24 2.29 -7.41
N ILE A 144 -8.84 1.74 -8.47
CA ILE A 144 -9.97 0.81 -8.37
C ILE A 144 -9.55 -0.42 -7.55
N GLY A 145 -8.40 -1.02 -7.85
CA GLY A 145 -7.89 -2.18 -7.12
C GLY A 145 -7.72 -1.90 -5.63
N PHE A 146 -7.13 -0.75 -5.29
CA PHE A 146 -6.96 -0.32 -3.90
C PHE A 146 -8.30 -0.10 -3.19
N ILE A 147 -9.25 0.60 -3.83
CA ILE A 147 -10.58 0.87 -3.25
C ILE A 147 -11.35 -0.43 -3.03
N ILE A 148 -11.35 -1.34 -4.01
CA ILE A 148 -12.02 -2.65 -3.90
C ILE A 148 -11.36 -3.47 -2.80
N GLY A 149 -10.02 -3.50 -2.74
CA GLY A 149 -9.27 -4.20 -1.70
C GLY A 149 -9.61 -3.72 -0.30
N ARG A 150 -9.81 -2.41 -0.13
CA ARG A 150 -10.26 -1.83 1.14
C ARG A 150 -11.73 -2.17 1.45
N HIS A 151 -12.62 -2.10 0.46
CA HIS A 151 -14.03 -2.45 0.66
C HIS A 151 -14.20 -3.91 1.06
N ILE A 152 -13.46 -4.82 0.40
CA ILE A 152 -13.53 -6.26 0.70
C ILE A 152 -12.98 -6.54 2.10
N SER A 153 -11.91 -5.85 2.53
CA SER A 153 -11.37 -6.02 3.89
C SER A 153 -12.33 -5.50 4.95
N VAL A 154 -12.99 -4.35 4.73
CA VAL A 154 -14.00 -3.83 5.67
C VAL A 154 -15.20 -4.77 5.73
N PHE A 155 -15.65 -5.29 4.59
CA PHE A 155 -16.75 -6.27 4.55
C PHE A 155 -16.42 -7.53 5.36
N ILE A 156 -15.22 -8.10 5.17
CA ILE A 156 -14.73 -9.24 5.97
C ILE A 156 -14.60 -8.90 7.46
N LEU A 157 -14.20 -7.66 7.81
CA LEU A 157 -13.94 -7.25 9.19
C LEU A 157 -15.21 -6.79 9.92
N SER A 158 -16.26 -6.41 9.20
CA SER A 158 -17.55 -5.93 9.74
C SER A 158 -18.23 -6.88 10.75
N PRO A 159 -18.27 -8.22 10.57
CA PRO A 159 -18.80 -9.11 11.61
C PRO A 159 -17.93 -9.15 12.88
N LEU A 160 -16.62 -8.96 12.74
CA LEU A 160 -15.66 -8.99 13.85
C LEU A 160 -15.67 -7.67 14.65
N SER A 161 -15.79 -6.53 13.98
CA SER A 161 -15.83 -5.22 14.63
C SER A 161 -17.11 -5.00 15.45
N LEU A 162 -18.26 -5.51 14.98
CA LEU A 162 -19.49 -5.54 15.78
C LEU A 162 -19.37 -6.43 17.02
N LEU A 163 -18.71 -7.59 16.90
CA LEU A 163 -18.44 -8.47 18.03
C LEU A 163 -17.50 -7.84 19.06
N LEU A 164 -16.47 -7.11 18.63
CA LEU A 164 -15.59 -6.38 19.53
C LEU A 164 -16.29 -5.19 20.20
N LEU A 165 -17.16 -4.47 19.49
CA LEU A 165 -17.96 -3.40 20.07
C LEU A 165 -18.95 -3.98 21.10
N SER A 166 -19.63 -5.08 20.76
CA SER A 166 -20.52 -5.79 21.68
C SER A 166 -19.78 -6.25 22.95
N ASN A 167 -18.61 -6.88 22.81
CA ASN A 167 -17.79 -7.30 23.94
C ASN A 167 -17.28 -6.12 24.79
N ALA A 168 -16.93 -5.01 24.15
CA ALA A 168 -16.49 -3.80 24.87
C ALA A 168 -17.64 -3.17 25.66
N ILE A 169 -18.84 -3.08 25.07
CA ILE A 169 -20.04 -2.57 25.75
C ILE A 169 -20.41 -3.46 26.93
N SER A 170 -20.43 -4.79 26.75
CA SER A 170 -20.70 -5.73 27.85
C SER A 170 -19.68 -5.61 28.99
N LYS A 171 -18.40 -5.40 28.68
CA LYS A 171 -17.36 -5.22 29.70
C LYS A 171 -17.49 -3.89 30.44
N VAL A 172 -17.88 -2.82 29.77
CA VAL A 172 -18.16 -1.51 30.38
C VAL A 172 -19.38 -1.59 31.29
N GLN A 173 -20.47 -2.25 30.85
CA GLN A 173 -21.64 -2.44 31.71
C GLN A 173 -21.30 -3.26 32.95
N TYR A 174 -20.50 -4.32 32.82
CA TYR A 174 -20.05 -5.12 33.97
C TYR A 174 -19.23 -4.32 35.00
N LEU A 175 -18.41 -3.36 34.55
CA LEU A 175 -17.61 -2.52 35.44
C LEU A 175 -18.41 -1.38 36.08
N ASN A 176 -19.52 -0.96 35.47
CA ASN A 176 -20.39 0.09 36.00
C ASN A 176 -21.38 -0.44 37.05
N GLU A 177 -21.57 -1.76 37.13
CA GLU A 177 -22.48 -2.43 38.07
C GLU A 177 -21.77 -3.00 39.31
N ARG A 178 -20.47 -2.71 39.48
CA ARG A 178 -19.67 -2.98 40.69
C ARG A 178 -19.21 -1.67 41.32
#